data_AF-A0A081DDG0-F1
#
_entry.id   AF-A0A081DDG0-F1
#
_cell.length_a   1.000
_cell.length_b   1.000
_cell.length_c   1.000
_cell.angle_alpha   90.00
_cell.angle_beta   90.00
_cell.angle_gamma   90.00
#
_symmetry.space_group_name_H-M   'P 1'
#
loop_
_entity.id
_entity.type
_entity.pdbx_description
1 polymer ?
#
loop_
_entity_poly.entity_id
_entity_poly.type
_entity_poly.pdbx_seq_one_letter_code
_entity_poly.pdbx_strand_id
1 'polypeptide(L)' 'MEFIIEPYIRFEGLRGEQATMFFKDPSGNALEFKAFKDMSQVFAT' A
#
# COMPACT_ATOMS: atom_id res chain seq x y z
N MET A 1 -4.93 13.70 -10.33
CA MET A 1 -3.84 12.96 -9.66
C MET A 1 -3.67 11.66 -10.41
N GLU A 2 -2.45 11.33 -10.82
CA GLU A 2 -2.15 10.12 -11.57
C GLU A 2 -1.51 9.09 -10.64
N PHE A 3 -2.00 7.85 -10.71
CA PHE A 3 -1.36 6.74 -10.02
C PHE A 3 -0.09 6.34 -10.76
N ILE A 4 1.00 6.17 -10.00
CA ILE A 4 2.21 5.51 -10.51
C ILE A 4 1.97 4.00 -10.49
N ILE A 5 1.29 3.52 -9.44
CA ILE A 5 0.82 2.15 -9.28
C ILE A 5 -0.58 2.25 -8.70
N GLU A 6 -1.56 1.74 -9.44
CA GLU A 6 -2.95 1.69 -9.00
C GLU A 6 -3.12 0.80 -7.77
N PRO A 7 -4.16 1.00 -6.94
CA PRO A 7 -4.40 0.17 -5.77
C PRO A 7 -4.59 -1.31 -6.11
N TYR A 8 -3.83 -2.18 -5.47
CA TYR A 8 -4.00 -3.63 -5.58
C TYR A 8 -3.66 -4.36 -4.29
N ILE A 9 -4.19 -5.57 -4.14
CA ILE A 9 -3.96 -6.44 -2.99
C ILE A 9 -2.71 -7.29 -3.22
N ARG A 10 -1.86 -7.36 -2.22
CA ARG A 10 -0.71 -8.25 -2.13
C ARG A 10 -1.01 -9.33 -1.10
N PHE A 11 -0.58 -10.56 -1.39
CA PHE A 11 -0.73 -11.71 -0.50
C PHE A 11 -2.20 -11.98 -0.11
N GLU A 12 -3.12 -11.88 -1.08
CA GLU A 12 -4.54 -12.13 -0.86
C GLU A 12 -4.79 -13.49 -0.20
N GLY A 13 -5.48 -13.49 0.94
CA GLY A 13 -5.79 -14.68 1.72
C GLY A 13 -4.63 -15.24 2.55
N LEU A 14 -3.44 -14.64 2.48
CA LEU A 14 -2.25 -15.07 3.21
C LEU A 14 -1.94 -14.12 4.37
N ARG A 15 -1.11 -14.59 5.32
CA ARG A 15 -0.51 -13.72 6.32
C ARG A 15 0.35 -12.67 5.60
N GLY A 16 0.14 -11.40 5.89
CA GLY A 16 0.73 -10.27 5.18
C GLY A 16 -0.20 -9.59 4.17
N GLU A 17 -1.49 -10.00 4.10
CA GLU A 17 -2.46 -9.39 3.18
C GLU A 17 -2.54 -7.87 3.39
N GLN A 18 -2.18 -7.13 2.34
CA GLN A 18 -2.16 -5.68 2.35
C GLN A 18 -2.55 -5.10 0.99
N ALA A 19 -3.20 -3.94 1.00
CA ALA A 19 -3.35 -3.11 -0.18
C ALA A 19 -2.15 -2.18 -0.30
N THR A 20 -1.66 -1.95 -1.52
CA THR A 20 -0.59 -0.96 -1.79
C THR A 20 -0.97 -0.10 -2.99
N MET A 21 -0.66 1.19 -2.92
CA MET A 21 -0.79 2.11 -4.06
C MET A 21 0.31 3.18 -4.02
N PHE A 22 0.58 3.77 -5.19
CA PHE A 22 1.51 4.88 -5.33
C PHE A 22 0.93 6.01 -6.19
N PHE A 23 1.15 7.25 -5.77
CA PHE A 23 0.86 8.42 -6.62
C PHE A 23 1.89 9.53 -6.38
N LYS A 24 1.96 10.48 -7.33
CA LYS A 24 2.78 11.69 -7.17
C LYS A 24 2.02 12.79 -6.46
N ASP A 25 2.63 13.37 -5.44
CA ASP A 25 2.16 14.64 -4.87
C ASP A 25 2.39 15.82 -5.85
N PRO A 26 1.86 17.01 -5.59
CA PRO A 26 2.09 18.19 -6.44
C PRO A 26 3.56 18.63 -6.56
N SER A 27 4.44 18.18 -5.65
CA SER A 27 5.88 18.44 -5.67
C SER A 27 6.66 17.39 -6.47
N GLY A 28 5.99 16.35 -6.97
CA GLY A 28 6.58 15.26 -7.76
C GLY A 28 7.13 14.10 -6.92
N ASN A 29 6.91 14.08 -5.61
CA ASN A 29 7.34 12.98 -4.74
C ASN A 29 6.41 11.77 -4.92
N ALA A 30 6.99 10.57 -4.99
CA ALA A 30 6.23 9.33 -4.97
C ALA A 30 5.82 9.00 -3.54
N LEU A 31 4.52 9.06 -3.26
CA LEU A 31 3.95 8.66 -1.98
C LEU A 31 3.44 7.22 -2.09
N GLU A 32 3.85 6.37 -1.15
CA GLU A 32 3.33 5.02 -0.98
C GLU A 32 2.29 5.00 0.13
N PHE A 33 1.16 4.35 -0.14
CA PHE A 33 0.16 4.03 0.87
C PHE A 33 0.06 2.51 1.00
N LYS A 34 0.10 2.03 2.24
CA LYS A 34 -0.12 0.63 2.59
C LYS A 34 -1.27 0.54 3.57
N ALA A 35 -2.17 -0.40 3.33
CA ALA A 35 -3.22 -0.76 4.27
C ALA A 35 -3.13 -2.25 4.55
N PHE A 36 -3.08 -2.64 5.82
CA PHE A 36 -3.03 -4.03 6.24
C PHE A 36 -4.41 -4.49 6.65
N LYS A 37 -4.77 -5.73 6.27
CA LYS A 37 -6.04 -6.33 6.71
C LYS A 37 -6.06 -6.61 8.21
N ASP A 38 -4.88 -6.86 8.78
CA ASP A 38 -4.67 -7.16 10.18
C ASP A 38 -3.69 -6.15 10.78
N MET A 39 -4.18 -5.36 11.73
CA MET A 39 -3.40 -4.30 12.39
C MET A 39 -2.20 -4.82 13.16
N SER A 40 -2.21 -6.08 13.61
CA SER A 40 -1.04 -6.68 14.28
C SER A 40 0.16 -6.80 13.35
N GLN A 41 -0.07 -6.78 12.03
CA GLN A 41 0.96 -6.95 11.01
C GLN A 41 1.63 -5.62 10.60
N VAL A 42 1.10 -4.48 11.06
CA VAL A 42 1.66 -3.16 10.79
C VAL A 42 3.08 -3.01 11.36
N PHE A 43 3.35 -3.65 12.50
CA PHE A 43 4.64 -3.61 13.19
C PHE A 43 5.21 -5.01 13.47
N ALA A 44 4.69 -6.05 12.79
CA ALA A 44 5.19 -7.40 12.97
C ALA A 44 6.62 -7.51 12.43
N THR A 45 7.53 -7.99 13.28
CA THR A 45 8.96 -8.23 12.99
C THR A 45 9.22 -9.55 12.27
#